data_AF-A0A087RSE2-F1
#
_entry.id   AF-A0A087RSE2-F1
#
_cell.length_a   1.000
_cell.length_b   1.000
_cell.length_c   1.000
_cell.angle_alpha   90.00
_cell.angle_beta   90.00
_cell.angle_gamma   90.00
#
_symmetry.space_group_name_H-M   'P 1'
#
loop_
_entity.id
_entity.type
_entity.pdbx_description
1 polymer ?
#
loop_
_entity_poly.entity_id
_entity_poly.type
_entity_poly.pdbx_seq_one_letter_code
_entity_poly.pdbx_strand_id
1 'polypeptide(L)'
;MVKNGKLNTKNLFDPDELVLTKSEILEFCDRVIKKWNKNPTKNAKNILAMNAVKTSVLWTDDESLKAIWSEIIAWTFELLYENAMAKDEEWANMLKKLKNKK
;
A
#
# COMPACT_ATOMS: atom_id res chain seq x y z
N MET A 1 3.73 13.15 45.83
CA MET A 1 3.14 12.14 44.94
C MET A 1 2.51 12.84 43.75
N VAL A 2 3.13 12.80 42.57
CA VAL A 2 2.46 13.09 41.29
C VAL A 2 2.95 12.03 40.31
N LYS A 3 2.06 11.10 39.96
CA LYS A 3 2.32 10.06 38.97
C LYS A 3 2.28 10.73 37.60
N ASN A 4 3.44 11.06 37.03
CA ASN A 4 3.51 11.45 35.63
C ASN A 4 3.20 10.21 34.78
N GLY A 5 1.97 10.19 34.27
CA GLY A 5 1.49 9.20 33.33
C GLY A 5 2.40 9.17 32.12
N LYS A 6 3.06 8.03 31.93
CA LYS A 6 3.78 7.66 30.73
C LYS A 6 2.75 7.69 29.59
N LEU A 7 2.73 8.77 28.80
CA LEU A 7 1.91 8.83 27.59
C LEU A 7 2.47 7.76 26.65
N ASN A 8 1.74 6.67 26.51
CA ASN A 8 2.13 5.51 25.71
C ASN A 8 1.97 5.92 24.24
N THR A 9 3.00 6.50 23.64
CA THR A 9 3.10 6.87 22.22
C THR A 9 3.24 5.62 21.35
N LYS A 10 2.30 4.70 21.44
CA LYS A 10 2.13 3.63 20.47
C LYS A 10 0.81 3.89 19.76
N ASN A 11 0.87 4.01 18.44
CA ASN A 11 -0.24 4.17 17.49
C ASN A 11 -0.54 5.63 17.07
N LEU A 12 0.48 6.44 16.81
CA LEU A 12 0.30 7.53 15.83
C LEU A 12 0.30 6.83 14.45
N PHE A 13 -0.73 7.07 13.63
CA PHE A 13 -0.74 6.57 12.25
C PHE A 13 0.34 7.34 11.49
N ASP A 14 1.47 6.68 11.22
CA ASP A 14 2.54 7.24 10.41
C ASP A 14 2.37 6.74 8.97
N PRO A 15 1.96 7.59 8.02
CA PRO A 15 1.92 7.20 6.61
C PRO A 15 3.31 6.83 6.07
N ASP A 16 4.39 7.26 6.74
CA ASP A 16 5.77 6.86 6.47
C ASP A 16 6.18 5.54 7.16
N GLU A 17 5.28 4.89 7.92
CA GLU A 17 5.44 3.48 8.35
C GLU A 17 4.89 2.50 7.31
N LEU A 18 4.09 2.96 6.34
CA LEU A 18 3.56 2.16 5.21
C LEU A 18 4.63 1.93 4.13
N VAL A 19 5.88 1.77 4.55
CA VAL A 19 7.04 1.55 3.70
C VAL A 19 7.11 0.07 3.39
N LEU A 20 6.49 -0.31 2.27
CA LEU A 20 6.72 -1.62 1.70
C LEU A 20 8.22 -1.76 1.41
N THR A 21 8.84 -2.74 2.05
CA THR A 21 10.22 -3.12 1.74
C THR A 21 10.29 -3.68 0.32
N LYS A 22 11.46 -3.54 -0.32
CA LYS A 22 11.72 -4.15 -1.63
C LYS A 22 11.33 -5.63 -1.64
N SER A 23 11.64 -6.38 -0.58
CA SER A 23 11.26 -7.78 -0.42
C SER A 23 9.75 -8.00 -0.47
N GLU A 24 8.96 -7.22 0.26
CA GLU A 24 7.49 -7.36 0.29
C GLU A 24 6.87 -7.06 -1.09
N ILE A 25 7.43 -6.10 -1.81
CA ILE A 25 6.98 -5.77 -3.18
C ILE A 25 7.32 -6.91 -4.14
N LEU A 26 8.51 -7.51 -4.04
CA LEU A 26 8.90 -8.66 -4.85
C LEU A 26 8.03 -9.89 -4.54
N GLU A 27 7.75 -10.16 -3.26
CA GLU A 27 6.84 -11.22 -2.83
C GLU A 27 5.42 -11.00 -3.35
N PHE A 28 4.94 -9.75 -3.36
CA PHE A 28 3.68 -9.40 -3.99
C PHE A 28 3.68 -9.77 -5.48
N CYS A 29 4.72 -9.38 -6.22
CA CYS A 29 4.85 -9.70 -7.64
C CYS A 29 4.83 -11.23 -7.86
N ASP A 30 5.59 -11.98 -7.07
CA ASP A 30 5.66 -13.44 -7.16
C ASP A 30 4.33 -14.12 -6.86
N ARG A 31 3.60 -13.63 -5.86
CA ARG A 31 2.26 -14.12 -5.54
C ARG A 31 1.29 -13.91 -6.71
N VAL A 32 1.36 -12.75 -7.38
CA VAL A 32 0.51 -12.45 -8.54
C VAL A 32 0.88 -13.32 -9.75
N ILE A 33 2.16 -13.46 -10.05
CA ILE A 33 2.66 -14.33 -11.12
C ILE A 33 2.22 -15.78 -10.87
N LYS A 34 2.40 -16.29 -9.65
CA LYS A 34 1.96 -17.65 -9.25
C LYS A 34 0.46 -17.83 -9.44
N LYS A 35 -0.36 -16.83 -9.10
CA LYS A 35 -1.81 -16.87 -9.31
C LYS A 35 -2.15 -16.97 -10.80
N TRP A 36 -1.52 -16.17 -11.65
CA TRP A 36 -1.82 -16.15 -13.09
C TRP A 36 -1.27 -17.34 -13.87
N ASN A 37 -0.16 -17.92 -13.42
CA ASN A 37 0.40 -19.15 -13.97
C ASN A 37 -0.52 -20.38 -13.79
N LYS A 38 -1.59 -20.30 -12.99
CA LYS A 38 -2.63 -21.33 -12.98
C LYS A 38 -3.39 -21.43 -14.32
N ASN A 39 -3.39 -20.37 -15.12
CA ASN A 39 -3.94 -20.36 -16.48
C ASN A 39 -3.08 -19.42 -17.37
N PRO A 40 -1.90 -19.89 -17.81
CA PRO A 40 -0.89 -19.03 -18.40
C PRO A 40 -1.30 -18.50 -19.78
N THR A 41 -1.99 -19.30 -20.60
CA THR A 41 -2.46 -18.88 -21.94
C THR A 41 -3.42 -17.69 -21.84
N LYS A 42 -4.35 -17.70 -20.88
CA LYS A 42 -5.28 -16.59 -20.65
C LYS A 42 -4.58 -15.34 -20.11
N ASN A 43 -3.51 -15.52 -19.32
CA ASN A 43 -2.86 -14.43 -18.60
C ASN A 43 -1.49 -14.04 -19.18
N ALA A 44 -1.10 -14.52 -20.36
CA ALA A 44 0.25 -14.37 -20.89
C ALA A 44 0.74 -12.90 -20.89
N LYS A 45 -0.10 -11.98 -21.36
CA LYS A 45 0.20 -10.53 -21.35
C LYS A 45 0.37 -9.97 -19.93
N ASN A 46 -0.48 -10.40 -19.00
CA ASN A 46 -0.45 -9.96 -17.61
C ASN A 46 0.80 -10.49 -16.88
N ILE A 47 1.17 -11.75 -17.13
CA ILE A 47 2.39 -12.37 -16.59
C ILE A 47 3.62 -11.63 -17.11
N LEU A 48 3.67 -11.33 -18.43
CA LEU A 48 4.75 -10.55 -19.01
C LEU A 48 4.87 -9.16 -18.36
N ALA A 49 3.75 -8.44 -18.23
CA ALA A 49 3.73 -7.13 -17.60
C ALA A 49 4.16 -7.18 -16.13
N MET A 50 3.71 -8.17 -15.35
CA MET A 50 4.10 -8.29 -13.95
C MET A 50 5.56 -8.70 -13.78
N ASN A 51 6.13 -9.51 -14.69
CA ASN A 51 7.56 -9.76 -14.70
C ASN A 51 8.36 -8.47 -14.96
N ALA A 52 7.85 -7.57 -15.83
CA ALA A 52 8.47 -6.27 -16.03
C ALA A 52 8.41 -5.39 -14.77
N VAL A 53 7.26 -5.34 -14.07
CA VAL A 53 7.12 -4.66 -12.77
C VAL A 53 8.06 -5.26 -11.72
N LYS A 54 8.12 -6.58 -11.60
CA LYS A 54 9.05 -7.26 -10.68
C LYS A 54 10.50 -6.88 -10.99
N THR A 55 10.85 -6.82 -12.27
CA THR A 55 12.20 -6.45 -12.72
C THR A 55 12.49 -4.98 -12.38
N SER A 56 11.57 -4.06 -12.64
CA SER A 56 11.81 -2.65 -12.28
C SER A 56 12.01 -2.47 -10.78
N VAL A 57 11.24 -3.17 -9.94
CA VAL A 57 11.42 -3.18 -8.48
C VAL A 57 12.80 -3.72 -8.08
N LEU A 58 13.24 -4.81 -8.70
CA LEU A 58 14.54 -5.41 -8.40
C LEU A 58 15.71 -4.46 -8.72
N TRP A 59 15.62 -3.72 -9.82
CA TRP A 59 16.69 -2.84 -10.33
C TRP A 59 16.70 -1.43 -9.74
N THR A 60 15.59 -0.98 -9.14
CA THR A 60 15.50 0.35 -8.53
C THR A 60 16.18 0.35 -7.16
N ASP A 61 16.90 1.40 -6.80
CA ASP A 61 17.47 1.56 -5.46
C ASP A 61 16.38 1.77 -4.39
N ASP A 62 16.71 1.51 -3.13
CA ASP A 62 15.71 1.47 -2.06
C ASP A 62 15.08 2.84 -1.77
N GLU A 63 15.83 3.94 -1.93
CA GLU A 63 15.32 5.30 -1.71
C GLU A 63 14.32 5.70 -2.80
N SER A 64 14.71 5.50 -4.07
CA SER A 64 13.83 5.73 -5.22
C SER A 64 12.60 4.84 -5.17
N LEU A 65 12.76 3.57 -4.81
CA LEU A 65 11.66 2.62 -4.70
C LEU A 65 10.68 3.05 -3.62
N LYS A 66 11.18 3.45 -2.44
CA LYS A 66 10.35 3.98 -1.34
C LYS A 66 9.55 5.19 -1.80
N ALA A 67 10.20 6.17 -2.43
CA ALA A 67 9.52 7.38 -2.91
C ALA A 67 8.39 7.05 -3.92
N ILE A 68 8.69 6.23 -4.93
CA ILE A 68 7.70 5.86 -5.97
C ILE A 68 6.52 5.12 -5.36
N TRP A 69 6.77 4.14 -4.48
CA TRP A 69 5.69 3.35 -3.90
C TRP A 69 4.86 4.12 -2.88
N SER A 70 5.47 5.05 -2.12
CA SER A 70 4.73 5.98 -1.26
C SER A 70 3.72 6.80 -2.06
N GLU A 71 4.09 7.33 -3.21
CA GLU A 71 3.18 8.08 -4.10
C GLU A 71 2.03 7.19 -4.62
N ILE A 72 2.33 5.97 -5.08
CA ILE A 72 1.31 5.02 -5.56
C ILE A 72 0.31 4.67 -4.45
N ILE A 73 0.79 4.42 -3.24
CA ILE A 73 -0.04 4.06 -2.09
C ILE A 73 -0.90 5.24 -1.67
N ALA A 74 -0.33 6.44 -1.54
CA ALA A 74 -1.07 7.65 -1.18
C ALA A 74 -2.21 7.93 -2.16
N TRP A 75 -1.92 7.87 -3.46
CA TRP A 75 -2.93 8.02 -4.51
C TRP A 75 -4.02 6.94 -4.45
N THR A 76 -3.64 5.68 -4.22
CA THR A 76 -4.61 4.58 -4.10
C THR A 76 -5.53 4.78 -2.90
N PHE A 77 -5.00 5.23 -1.77
CA PHE A 77 -5.80 5.54 -0.58
C PHE A 77 -6.78 6.69 -0.83
N GLU A 78 -6.34 7.75 -1.51
CA GLU A 78 -7.22 8.87 -1.89
C GLU A 78 -8.34 8.40 -2.81
N LEU A 79 -8.04 7.59 -3.83
CA LEU A 79 -9.08 7.02 -4.70
C LEU A 79 -10.08 6.14 -3.95
N LEU A 80 -9.62 5.31 -3.01
CA LEU A 80 -10.51 4.50 -2.18
C LEU A 80 -11.39 5.37 -1.29
N TYR A 81 -10.82 6.46 -0.75
CA TYR A 81 -11.54 7.46 0.04
C TYR A 81 -12.66 8.12 -0.76
N GLU A 82 -12.35 8.65 -1.94
CA GLU A 82 -13.32 9.31 -2.81
C GLU A 82 -14.44 8.35 -3.25
N ASN A 83 -14.08 7.13 -3.63
CA ASN A 83 -15.05 6.11 -4.03
C ASN A 83 -15.99 5.70 -2.89
N ALA A 84 -15.47 5.60 -1.67
CA ALA A 84 -16.26 5.31 -0.48
C ALA A 84 -17.22 6.46 -0.15
N MET A 85 -16.73 7.71 -0.17
CA MET A 85 -17.54 8.91 0.02
C MET A 85 -18.68 9.03 -0.99
N ALA A 86 -18.47 8.59 -2.23
CA ALA A 86 -19.46 8.64 -3.30
C ALA A 86 -20.52 7.52 -3.23
N LYS A 87 -20.26 6.43 -2.49
CA LYS A 87 -21.12 5.23 -2.48
C LYS A 87 -21.88 4.98 -1.18
N ASP A 88 -21.43 5.49 -0.03
CA ASP A 88 -22.12 5.23 1.24
C ASP A 88 -21.71 6.20 2.37
N GLU A 89 -22.68 6.78 3.08
CA GLU A 89 -22.45 7.70 4.22
C GLU A 89 -21.74 7.02 5.40
N GLU A 90 -21.87 5.70 5.56
CA GLU A 90 -21.23 4.96 6.66
C GLU A 90 -19.71 4.80 6.44
N TRP A 91 -19.30 4.42 5.23
CA TRP A 91 -17.90 4.30 4.84
C TRP A 91 -17.21 5.66 4.75
N ALA A 92 -17.91 6.67 4.23
CA ALA A 92 -17.53 8.07 4.28
C ALA A 92 -17.18 8.53 5.70
N ASN A 93 -18.04 8.18 6.67
CA ASN A 93 -17.88 8.55 8.08
C ASN A 93 -16.73 7.78 8.76
N MET A 94 -16.50 6.50 8.42
CA MET A 94 -15.37 5.74 8.95
C MET A 94 -14.03 6.31 8.46
N LEU A 95 -13.94 6.67 7.18
CA LEU A 95 -12.72 7.22 6.60
C LEU A 95 -12.46 8.67 7.00
N LYS A 96 -13.50 9.50 7.16
CA LYS A 96 -13.37 10.84 7.78
C LYS A 96 -12.80 10.78 9.19
N LYS A 97 -13.20 9.78 10.00
CA LYS A 97 -12.67 9.57 11.35
C LYS A 97 -11.18 9.20 11.35
N LEU A 98 -10.68 8.56 10.30
CA LEU A 98 -9.25 8.27 10.12
C LEU A 98 -8.47 9.52 9.69
N LYS A 99 -9.03 10.33 8.77
CA LYS A 99 -8.41 11.58 8.28
C LYS A 99 -8.32 12.68 9.35
N ASN A 100 -9.32 12.79 10.23
CA ASN A 100 -9.40 13.87 11.23
C ASN A 100 -8.76 13.53 12.57
N LYS A 101 -8.19 12.33 12.74
CA LYS A 101 -7.45 11.92 13.96
C LYS A 101 -5.99 12.41 13.95
N LYS A 102 -5.78 13.63 13.47
CA LYS A 102 -4.50 14.35 13.47
C LYS A 102 -4.12 14.81 14.87
#